data_AF-A0A838YV21-F1
#
_entry.id   AF-A0A838YV21-F1
#
_cell.length_a   1.000
_cell.length_b   1.000
_cell.length_c   1.000
_cell.angle_alpha   90.00
_cell.angle_beta   90.00
_cell.angle_gamma   90.00
#
_symmetry.space_group_name_H-M   'P 1'
#
loop_
_entity.id
_entity.type
_entity.pdbx_description
1 polymer ?
#
loop_
_entity_poly.entity_id
_entity_poly.type
_entity_poly.pdbx_seq_one_letter_code
_entity_poly.pdbx_strand_id
1 'polypeptide(L)'
;MKNTSKIYIFLGLLVLVGTILFWFFGHKPTAFESVKNTVTEELSDRNIVSIQVDSLTNIVHQVYGNDASISLSDSENYVVKIQNQGNEISNFYNDNPRLLETQDKRFSIKRTGNKVVANFKIESINQQKYAFVPTDVVYKLSEMAYNK
;
A
#
# COMPACT_ATOMS: atom_id res chain seq x y z
N MET A 1 -0.08 43.62 63.19
CA MET A 1 0.47 43.30 61.85
C MET A 1 0.94 41.83 61.78
N LYS A 2 0.04 40.84 61.75
CA LYS A 2 0.42 39.40 61.63
C LYS A 2 -0.28 38.65 60.48
N ASN A 3 -1.20 39.31 59.74
CA ASN A 3 -2.01 38.65 58.71
C ASN A 3 -1.50 38.88 57.27
N THR A 4 -0.73 39.94 57.02
CA THR A 4 -0.17 40.23 55.69
C THR A 4 0.87 39.20 55.26
N SER A 5 1.73 38.75 56.17
CA SER A 5 2.76 37.74 55.87
C SER A 5 2.18 36.38 55.45
N LYS A 6 1.06 35.94 56.06
CA LYS A 6 0.38 34.68 55.69
C LYS A 6 -0.23 34.73 54.29
N ILE A 7 -0.72 35.90 53.88
CA ILE A 7 -1.32 36.12 52.54
C ILE A 7 -0.24 36.02 51.45
N TYR A 8 0.95 36.58 51.66
CA TYR A 8 2.05 36.45 50.69
C TYR A 8 2.58 35.02 50.56
N ILE A 9 2.62 34.26 51.67
CA ILE A 9 2.99 32.84 51.65
C ILE A 9 1.95 32.02 50.87
N PHE A 10 0.66 32.32 51.08
CA PHE A 10 -0.42 31.64 50.36
C PHE A 10 -0.43 31.97 48.87
N LEU A 11 -0.14 33.22 48.51
CA LEU A 11 -0.02 33.65 47.12
C LEU A 11 1.18 33.01 46.42
N GLY A 12 2.32 32.90 47.13
CA GLY A 12 3.51 32.20 46.62
C GLY A 12 3.27 30.72 46.38
N LEU A 13 2.50 30.05 47.25
CA LEU A 13 2.13 28.65 47.09
C LEU A 13 1.23 28.44 45.85
N LEU A 14 0.28 29.35 45.59
CA LEU A 14 -0.56 29.29 44.40
C LEU A 14 0.24 29.42 43.10
N VAL A 15 1.21 30.33 43.07
CA VAL A 15 2.11 30.50 41.91
C VAL A 15 2.96 29.25 41.69
N LEU A 16 3.48 28.65 42.77
CA LEU A 16 4.27 27.41 42.70
C LEU A 16 3.45 26.22 42.18
N VAL A 17 2.21 26.06 42.66
CA VAL A 17 1.32 24.99 42.18
C VAL A 17 0.94 25.22 40.72
N GLY A 18 0.71 26.48 40.32
CA GLY A 18 0.42 26.84 38.93
C GLY A 18 1.57 26.49 37.97
N THR A 19 2.82 26.77 38.34
CA THR A 19 3.99 26.45 37.50
C THR A 19 4.25 24.95 37.40
N ILE A 20 4.05 24.19 38.49
CA ILE A 20 4.18 22.72 38.47
C ILE A 20 3.11 22.10 37.57
N LEU A 21 1.85 22.54 37.68
CA LEU A 21 0.77 22.06 36.82
C LEU A 21 1.02 22.41 35.35
N PHE A 22 1.49 23.62 35.05
CA PHE A 22 1.84 24.01 33.68
C PHE A 22 2.96 23.14 33.10
N TRP A 23 3.97 22.81 33.92
CA TRP A 23 5.07 21.93 33.49
C TRP A 23 4.61 20.49 33.22
N PHE A 24 3.71 19.95 34.07
CA PHE A 24 3.14 18.61 33.88
C PHE A 24 2.21 18.51 32.66
N PHE A 25 1.42 19.55 32.36
CA PHE A 25 0.50 19.53 31.22
C PHE A 25 1.13 19.97 29.90
N GLY A 26 2.16 20.83 29.93
CA GLY A 26 2.83 21.35 28.73
C GLY A 26 3.92 20.45 28.14
N HIS A 27 4.36 19.42 28.87
CA HIS A 27 5.36 18.45 28.40
C HIS A 27 4.78 17.03 28.37
N LYS A 28 3.57 16.85 27.82
CA LYS A 28 3.26 15.54 27.25
C LYS A 28 4.18 15.38 26.04
N PRO A 29 5.10 14.40 26.02
CA PRO A 29 5.72 14.03 24.77
C PRO A 29 4.57 13.64 23.85
N THR A 30 4.41 14.36 22.75
CA THR A 30 3.58 13.90 21.65
C THR A 30 4.03 12.47 21.42
N ALA A 31 3.13 11.50 21.61
CA ALA A 31 3.42 10.12 21.25
C ALA A 31 4.03 10.20 19.86
N PHE A 32 5.21 9.61 19.66
CA PHE A 32 5.80 9.51 18.34
C PHE A 32 4.70 8.94 17.43
N GLU A 33 4.01 9.82 16.70
CA GLU A 33 3.47 9.44 15.42
C GLU A 33 4.75 9.05 14.71
N SER A 34 4.99 7.74 14.65
CA SER A 34 5.79 7.21 13.58
C SER A 34 5.16 7.86 12.37
N VAL A 35 5.85 8.86 11.81
CA VAL A 35 5.64 9.25 10.44
C VAL A 35 5.87 7.92 9.74
N LYS A 36 4.78 7.17 9.50
CA LYS A 36 4.78 6.14 8.49
C LYS A 36 5.21 6.97 7.31
N ASN A 37 6.47 6.83 6.92
CA ASN A 37 6.91 7.26 5.61
C ASN A 37 5.96 6.51 4.69
N THR A 38 4.86 7.18 4.33
CA THR A 38 3.71 6.59 3.64
C THR A 38 4.06 6.63 2.17
N VAL A 39 5.22 6.09 1.86
CA VAL A 39 5.74 5.85 0.52
C VAL A 39 6.69 4.68 0.73
N THR A 40 6.14 3.48 0.75
CA THR A 40 6.93 2.26 0.59
C THR A 40 7.71 2.46 -0.70
N GLU A 41 9.05 2.41 -0.60
CA GLU A 41 10.01 2.69 -1.68
C GLU A 41 9.47 2.24 -3.04
N GLU A 42 9.52 3.16 -4.01
CA GLU A 42 9.21 2.88 -5.42
C GLU A 42 9.88 1.55 -5.79
N LEU A 43 9.11 0.58 -6.30
CA LEU A 43 9.68 -0.66 -6.81
C LEU A 43 10.66 -0.25 -7.92
N SER A 44 11.96 -0.25 -7.60
CA SER A 44 12.99 0.31 -8.48
C SER A 44 12.82 -0.20 -9.91
N ASP A 45 13.20 0.58 -10.92
CA ASP A 45 13.09 0.19 -12.34
C ASP A 45 13.68 -1.20 -12.65
N ARG A 46 14.60 -1.70 -11.82
CA ARG A 46 15.18 -3.05 -11.91
C ARG A 46 14.20 -4.19 -11.60
N ASN A 47 13.07 -3.90 -10.95
CA ASN A 47 12.09 -4.87 -10.48
C ASN A 47 10.80 -4.86 -11.31
N ILE A 48 10.82 -4.23 -12.48
CA ILE A 48 9.70 -4.22 -13.42
C ILE A 48 10.17 -4.81 -14.74
N VAL A 49 9.42 -5.78 -15.23
CA VAL A 49 9.68 -6.46 -16.50
C VAL A 49 8.58 -6.15 -17.49
N SER A 50 8.94 -6.10 -18.77
CA SER A 50 7.99 -6.11 -19.86
C SER A 50 7.64 -7.55 -20.23
N ILE A 51 6.37 -7.91 -20.15
CA ILE A 51 5.86 -9.21 -20.57
C ILE A 51 4.83 -9.03 -21.66
N GLN A 52 4.86 -9.88 -22.69
CA GLN A 52 3.84 -9.82 -23.73
C GLN A 52 2.45 -10.02 -23.12
N VAL A 53 1.51 -9.16 -23.49
CA VAL A 53 0.13 -9.16 -22.99
C VAL A 53 -0.54 -10.52 -23.18
N ASP A 54 -0.30 -11.19 -24.32
CA ASP A 54 -0.86 -12.51 -24.59
C ASP A 54 -0.32 -13.58 -23.63
N SER A 55 0.98 -13.54 -23.35
CA SER A 55 1.64 -14.45 -22.40
C SER A 55 1.11 -14.23 -20.98
N LEU A 56 1.03 -12.96 -20.55
CA LEU A 56 0.48 -12.60 -19.25
C LEU A 56 -0.99 -13.02 -19.12
N THR A 57 -1.78 -12.82 -20.17
CA THR A 57 -3.20 -13.24 -20.24
C THR A 57 -3.33 -14.74 -20.07
N ASN A 58 -2.49 -15.52 -20.74
CA ASN A 58 -2.50 -16.97 -20.59
C ASN A 58 -2.16 -17.42 -19.17
N ILE A 59 -1.11 -16.83 -18.56
CA ILE A 59 -0.73 -17.14 -17.17
C ILE A 59 -1.88 -16.80 -16.21
N VAL A 60 -2.50 -15.62 -16.35
CA VAL A 60 -3.62 -15.21 -15.50
C VAL A 60 -4.80 -16.18 -15.65
N HIS A 61 -5.14 -16.59 -16.87
CA HIS A 61 -6.19 -17.58 -17.11
C HIS A 61 -5.85 -18.95 -16.51
N GLN A 62 -4.59 -19.39 -16.57
CA GLN A 62 -4.18 -20.65 -15.93
C GLN A 62 -4.34 -20.56 -14.41
N VAL A 63 -3.85 -19.48 -13.79
CA VAL A 63 -3.86 -19.29 -12.33
C VAL A 63 -5.28 -19.09 -11.78
N TYR A 64 -6.06 -18.20 -12.38
CA TYR A 64 -7.35 -17.77 -11.82
C TYR A 64 -8.56 -18.30 -12.59
N GLY A 65 -8.39 -18.86 -13.79
CA GLY A 65 -9.49 -19.39 -14.59
C GLY A 65 -10.62 -18.36 -14.77
N ASN A 66 -11.84 -18.77 -14.40
CA ASN A 66 -13.03 -17.93 -14.49
C ASN A 66 -13.14 -16.86 -13.37
N ASP A 67 -12.25 -16.89 -12.38
CA ASP A 67 -12.22 -15.88 -11.31
C ASP A 67 -11.50 -14.59 -11.75
N ALA A 68 -10.83 -14.60 -12.92
CA ALA A 68 -10.23 -13.42 -13.52
C ALA A 68 -11.03 -12.93 -14.74
N SER A 69 -11.16 -11.62 -14.85
CA SER A 69 -11.62 -10.93 -16.04
C SER A 69 -10.56 -9.95 -16.49
N ILE A 70 -10.22 -9.99 -17.78
CA ILE A 70 -9.16 -9.19 -18.36
C ILE A 70 -9.80 -8.21 -19.33
N SER A 71 -9.47 -6.93 -19.19
CA SER A 71 -9.92 -5.88 -20.10
C SER A 71 -8.72 -5.07 -20.57
N LEU A 72 -8.61 -4.93 -21.88
CA LEU A 72 -7.73 -3.97 -22.53
C LEU A 72 -8.51 -2.65 -22.60
N SER A 73 -8.19 -1.69 -21.74
CA SER A 73 -8.76 -0.34 -21.85
C SER A 73 -8.07 0.37 -23.02
N ASP A 74 -8.83 1.15 -23.79
CA ASP A 74 -8.61 1.65 -25.17
C ASP A 74 -7.29 2.37 -25.55
N SER A 75 -6.13 2.09 -24.95
CA SER A 75 -4.82 2.10 -25.64
C SER A 75 -3.63 1.85 -24.73
N GLU A 76 -3.73 2.16 -23.44
CA GLU A 76 -2.52 2.31 -22.61
C GLU A 76 -2.43 1.33 -21.44
N ASN A 77 -3.49 0.57 -21.15
CA ASN A 77 -3.59 -0.16 -19.88
C ASN A 77 -4.16 -1.57 -20.05
N TYR A 78 -3.42 -2.54 -19.49
CA TYR A 78 -3.79 -3.93 -19.31
C TYR A 78 -4.39 -4.08 -17.92
N VAL A 79 -5.71 -4.28 -17.86
CA VAL A 79 -6.43 -4.32 -16.58
C VAL A 79 -6.89 -5.75 -16.31
N VAL A 80 -6.43 -6.29 -15.19
CA VAL A 80 -6.83 -7.60 -14.66
C VAL A 80 -7.70 -7.37 -13.43
N LYS A 81 -8.92 -7.88 -13.46
CA LYS A 81 -9.85 -7.87 -12.33
C LYS A 81 -10.05 -9.30 -11.86
N ILE A 82 -9.64 -9.58 -10.62
CA ILE A 82 -9.78 -10.89 -10.00
C ILE A 82 -10.87 -10.78 -8.94
N GLN A 83 -11.88 -11.65 -9.04
CA GLN A 83 -12.94 -11.78 -8.05
C GLN A 83 -12.77 -13.12 -7.35
N ASN A 84 -12.23 -13.11 -6.13
CA ASN A 84 -12.09 -14.32 -5.34
C ASN A 84 -13.48 -14.74 -4.79
N GLN A 85 -14.01 -15.86 -5.29
CA GLN A 85 -15.31 -16.41 -4.88
C GLN A 85 -15.25 -17.34 -3.65
N GLY A 86 -14.12 -17.42 -2.94
CA GLY A 86 -14.01 -18.12 -1.67
C GLY A 86 -13.30 -19.47 -1.70
N ASN A 87 -12.63 -19.82 -2.80
CA ASN A 87 -11.68 -20.94 -2.80
C ASN A 87 -10.29 -20.47 -2.33
N GLU A 88 -9.52 -21.38 -1.75
CA GLU A 88 -8.19 -21.23 -1.14
C GLU A 88 -7.07 -20.71 -2.06
N ILE A 89 -7.39 -19.89 -3.07
CA ILE A 89 -6.40 -19.13 -3.79
C ILE A 89 -5.88 -18.07 -2.82
N SER A 90 -4.72 -18.34 -2.19
CA SER A 90 -3.93 -17.29 -1.54
C SER A 90 -3.74 -16.23 -2.62
N ASN A 91 -4.43 -15.12 -2.45
CA ASN A 91 -4.40 -14.07 -3.43
C ASN A 91 -2.99 -13.52 -3.33
N PHE A 92 -2.16 -13.70 -4.37
CA PHE A 92 -0.75 -13.27 -4.37
C PHE A 92 -0.56 -11.83 -3.86
N TYR A 93 -1.55 -10.97 -4.14
CA TYR A 93 -1.59 -9.59 -3.68
C TYR A 93 -1.87 -9.43 -2.17
N ASN A 94 -2.48 -10.42 -1.50
CA ASN A 94 -2.58 -10.51 -0.04
C ASN A 94 -1.23 -10.83 0.59
N ASP A 95 -0.45 -11.71 -0.04
CA ASP A 95 0.85 -12.16 0.46
C ASP A 95 1.94 -11.10 0.25
N ASN A 96 1.63 -10.05 -0.52
CA ASN A 96 2.54 -8.95 -0.84
C ASN A 96 1.88 -7.57 -0.62
N PRO A 97 1.64 -7.14 0.63
CA PRO A 97 1.00 -5.86 0.95
C PRO A 97 1.76 -4.66 0.39
N ARG A 98 3.09 -4.77 0.23
CA ARG A 98 3.92 -3.74 -0.42
C ARG A 98 3.41 -3.36 -1.81
N LEU A 99 2.92 -4.31 -2.60
CA LEU A 99 2.40 -4.05 -3.94
C LEU A 99 1.10 -3.23 -3.94
N LEU A 100 0.34 -3.28 -2.85
CA LEU A 100 -0.88 -2.50 -2.65
C LEU A 100 -0.59 -1.07 -2.19
N GLU A 101 0.57 -0.85 -1.56
CA GLU A 101 1.00 0.43 -1.02
C GLU A 101 1.95 1.19 -1.96
N THR A 102 2.56 0.52 -2.95
CA THR A 102 3.44 1.14 -3.93
C THR A 102 2.66 2.04 -4.89
N GLN A 103 3.20 3.24 -5.10
CA GLN A 103 2.76 4.16 -6.15
C GLN A 103 3.77 4.13 -7.31
N ASP A 104 3.42 3.48 -8.43
CA ASP A 104 4.18 3.52 -9.68
C ASP A 104 3.23 3.97 -10.81
N LYS A 105 3.74 4.76 -11.77
CA LYS A 105 2.95 5.23 -12.92
C LYS A 105 2.69 4.15 -13.98
N ARG A 106 3.46 3.05 -13.94
CA ARG A 106 3.39 1.93 -14.88
C ARG A 106 2.50 0.81 -14.38
N PHE A 107 2.20 0.74 -13.09
CA PHE A 107 1.23 -0.22 -12.59
C PHE A 107 0.52 0.30 -11.35
N SER A 108 -0.72 -0.14 -11.14
CA SER A 108 -1.43 0.09 -9.88
C SER A 108 -2.23 -1.15 -9.52
N ILE A 109 -2.16 -1.55 -8.26
CA ILE A 109 -2.90 -2.70 -7.77
C ILE A 109 -3.77 -2.22 -6.61
N LYS A 110 -5.08 -2.36 -6.75
CA LYS A 110 -6.06 -1.95 -5.74
C LYS A 110 -6.86 -3.15 -5.30
N ARG A 111 -7.09 -3.24 -3.99
CA ARG A 111 -7.94 -4.26 -3.39
C ARG A 111 -9.16 -3.61 -2.74
N THR A 112 -10.34 -4.17 -3.03
CA THR A 112 -11.60 -3.80 -2.38
C THR A 112 -12.33 -5.08 -1.95
N GLY A 113 -12.23 -5.43 -0.67
CA GLY A 113 -12.78 -6.68 -0.14
C GLY A 113 -12.13 -7.91 -0.80
N ASN A 114 -12.94 -8.70 -1.52
CA ASN A 114 -12.50 -9.92 -2.24
C ASN A 114 -12.16 -9.66 -3.72
N LYS A 115 -12.17 -8.38 -4.15
CA LYS A 115 -11.83 -7.99 -5.51
C LYS A 115 -10.46 -7.35 -5.55
N VAL A 116 -9.64 -7.77 -6.50
CA VAL A 116 -8.39 -7.11 -6.86
C VAL A 116 -8.49 -6.57 -8.27
N VAL A 117 -8.05 -5.33 -8.46
CA VAL A 117 -7.92 -4.69 -9.75
C VAL A 117 -6.45 -4.32 -9.92
N ALA A 118 -5.76 -5.03 -10.80
CA ALA A 118 -4.40 -4.74 -11.20
C ALA A 118 -4.42 -4.08 -12.58
N ASN A 119 -3.82 -2.91 -12.70
CA ASN A 119 -3.68 -2.17 -13.93
C ASN A 119 -2.20 -2.06 -14.25
N PHE A 120 -1.81 -2.45 -15.46
CA PHE A 120 -0.44 -2.42 -15.94
C PHE A 120 -0.38 -1.62 -17.23
N LYS A 121 0.52 -0.66 -17.31
CA LYS A 121 0.76 0.14 -18.50
C LYS A 121 1.23 -0.78 -19.62
N ILE A 122 0.74 -0.53 -20.83
CA ILE A 122 1.10 -1.26 -22.04
C ILE A 122 1.98 -0.38 -22.92
N GLU A 123 2.97 -0.99 -23.56
CA GLU A 123 3.69 -0.44 -24.71
C GLU A 123 3.49 -1.33 -25.94
N SER A 124 3.44 -0.74 -27.13
CA SER A 124 3.34 -1.48 -28.38
C SER A 124 4.69 -1.45 -29.12
N ILE A 125 5.29 -2.61 -29.31
CA ILE A 125 6.57 -2.79 -30.02
C ILE A 125 6.30 -3.76 -31.17
N ASN A 126 6.56 -3.36 -32.41
CA ASN A 126 6.38 -4.21 -33.59
C ASN A 126 5.00 -4.90 -33.66
N GLN A 127 3.91 -4.14 -33.44
CA GLN A 127 2.52 -4.64 -33.39
C GLN A 127 2.19 -5.61 -32.25
N GLN A 128 3.14 -5.90 -31.36
CA GLN A 128 2.93 -6.69 -30.14
C GLN A 128 2.78 -5.77 -28.94
N LYS A 129 1.91 -6.15 -28.00
CA LYS A 129 1.65 -5.40 -26.77
C LYS A 129 2.42 -6.01 -25.61
N TYR A 130 3.11 -5.18 -24.85
CA TYR A 130 3.89 -5.55 -23.66
C TYR A 130 3.35 -4.80 -22.45
N ALA A 131 3.05 -5.50 -21.36
CA ALA A 131 2.65 -4.92 -20.09
C ALA A 131 3.87 -4.77 -19.17
N PHE A 132 3.97 -3.65 -18.47
CA PHE A 132 4.96 -3.43 -17.41
C PHE A 132 4.45 -4.01 -16.10
N VAL A 133 5.07 -5.10 -15.65
CA VAL A 133 4.62 -5.87 -14.49
C VAL A 133 5.78 -6.00 -13.50
N PRO A 134 5.55 -5.85 -12.18
CA PRO A 134 6.56 -6.14 -11.19
C PRO A 134 7.07 -7.59 -11.28
N THR A 135 8.38 -7.80 -11.21
CA THR A 135 9.02 -9.11 -11.35
C THR A 135 8.45 -10.14 -10.36
N ASP A 136 8.16 -9.71 -9.13
CA ASP A 136 7.58 -10.56 -8.09
C ASP A 136 6.18 -11.07 -8.47
N VAL A 137 5.40 -10.25 -9.17
CA VAL A 137 4.08 -10.63 -9.70
C VAL A 137 4.24 -11.69 -10.78
N VAL A 138 5.15 -11.47 -11.72
CA VAL A 138 5.41 -12.45 -12.80
C VAL A 138 5.87 -13.78 -12.21
N TYR A 139 6.85 -13.75 -11.31
CA TYR A 139 7.39 -14.96 -10.68
C TYR A 139 6.30 -15.76 -9.95
N LYS A 140 5.48 -15.11 -9.10
CA LYS A 140 4.42 -15.82 -8.40
C LYS A 140 3.36 -16.34 -9.35
N LEU A 141 2.92 -15.54 -10.32
CA LEU A 141 1.92 -15.99 -11.29
C LEU A 141 2.43 -17.21 -12.08
N SER A 142 3.70 -17.23 -12.46
CA SER A 142 4.33 -18.38 -13.09
C SER A 142 4.45 -19.59 -12.16
N GLU A 143 4.81 -19.40 -10.89
CA GLU A 143 4.84 -20.47 -9.88
C GLU A 143 3.45 -21.09 -9.68
N MET A 144 2.42 -20.25 -9.54
CA MET A 144 1.03 -20.70 -9.39
C MET A 144 0.50 -21.40 -10.65
N ALA A 145 0.94 -20.98 -11.84
CA ALA A 145 0.57 -21.62 -13.10
C ALA A 145 1.27 -22.98 -13.26
N TYR A 146 2.53 -23.11 -12.81
CA TYR A 146 3.29 -24.37 -12.88
C TYR A 146 2.75 -25.45 -11.92
N ASN A 147 2.25 -25.04 -10.76
CA ASN A 147 1.74 -25.96 -9.72
C ASN A 147 0.28 -26.39 -9.95
N LYS A 148 -0.34 -26.05 -11.08
CA LYS A 148 -1.70 -26.47 -11.48
C LYS A 148 -1.68 -27.57 -12.52
#